data_AF-A0A8B9FHL2-F1
#
_entry.id   AF-A0A8B9FHL2-F1
#
_cell.length_a   1.000
_cell.length_b   1.000
_cell.length_c   1.000
_cell.angle_alpha   90.00
_cell.angle_beta   90.00
_cell.angle_gamma   90.00
#
_symmetry.space_group_name_H-M   'P 1'
#
loop_
_entity.id
_entity.type
_entity.pdbx_description
1 polymer ?
#
loop_
_entity_poly.entity_id
_entity_poly.type
_entity_poly.pdbx_seq_one_letter_code
_entity_poly.pdbx_strand_id
1 'polypeptide(L)'
;MYKFVNLDFFFFNLQYYADIPEEEREKKLASCSRHRFRYIPPNTPENFWEVGFPSTQTCVERGYIKEDLAPCQRPKRRQPYAMMFSPKGKEQKT
;
A
#
# COMPACT_ATOMS: atom_id res chain seq x y z
N MET A 1 20.43 -30.65 -0.46
CA MET A 1 21.02 -29.56 0.35
C MET A 1 20.00 -29.00 1.35
N TYR A 2 19.29 -29.86 2.11
CA TYR A 2 18.26 -29.46 3.11
C TYR A 2 18.38 -30.28 4.40
N LYS A 3 19.57 -30.81 4.71
CA LYS A 3 19.78 -31.67 5.88
C LYS A 3 20.56 -31.02 7.03
N PHE A 4 21.18 -29.84 6.81
CA PHE A 4 22.07 -29.23 7.80
C PHE A 4 21.35 -28.24 8.75
N VAL A 5 20.33 -27.52 8.27
CA VAL A 5 19.59 -26.52 9.08
C VAL A 5 18.54 -27.11 10.03
N ASN A 6 18.20 -28.39 9.91
CA ASN A 6 17.18 -29.01 10.76
C ASN A 6 17.73 -29.46 12.11
N LEU A 7 18.99 -29.94 12.18
CA LEU A 7 19.53 -30.45 13.45
C LEU A 7 19.88 -29.34 14.45
N ASP A 8 20.48 -28.24 14.00
CA ASP A 8 20.88 -27.14 14.89
C ASP A 8 19.67 -26.40 15.50
N PHE A 9 18.62 -26.19 14.69
CA PHE A 9 17.36 -25.60 15.17
C PHE A 9 16.63 -26.52 16.15
N PHE A 10 16.67 -27.84 15.90
CA PHE A 10 16.05 -28.84 16.77
C PHE A 10 16.80 -28.98 18.11
N PHE A 11 18.14 -28.91 18.11
CA PHE A 11 18.96 -28.96 19.32
C PHE A 11 18.76 -27.74 20.22
N PHE A 12 18.70 -26.53 19.63
CA PHE A 12 18.43 -25.30 20.36
C PHE A 12 17.01 -25.24 20.95
N ASN A 13 16.01 -25.77 20.22
CA ASN A 13 14.64 -25.89 20.74
C ASN A 13 14.54 -26.92 21.87
N LEU A 14 15.25 -28.05 21.79
CA LEU A 14 15.22 -29.09 22.83
C LEU A 14 15.68 -28.55 24.19
N GLN A 15 16.72 -27.70 24.21
CA GLN A 15 17.24 -27.07 25.43
C GLN A 15 16.28 -26.04 26.03
N TYR A 16 15.57 -25.27 25.18
CA TYR A 16 14.61 -24.24 25.62
C TYR A 16 13.27 -24.83 26.11
N TYR A 17 12.88 -26.01 25.61
CA TYR A 17 11.67 -26.73 26.01
C TYR A 17 11.92 -27.87 27.00
N ALA A 18 13.12 -27.97 27.59
CA ALA A 18 13.51 -29.07 28.49
C ALA A 18 12.65 -29.14 29.76
N ASP A 19 12.16 -27.99 30.25
CA ASP A 19 11.37 -27.88 31.49
C ASP A 19 9.86 -28.03 31.26
N ILE A 20 9.42 -28.24 30.02
CA ILE A 20 8.00 -28.31 29.64
C ILE A 20 7.63 -29.78 29.37
N PRO A 21 6.48 -30.26 29.88
CA PRO A 21 6.05 -31.64 29.70
C PRO A 21 5.91 -32.00 28.21
N GLU A 22 6.22 -33.27 27.91
CA GLU A 22 6.43 -33.76 26.55
C GLU A 22 5.23 -33.52 25.62
N GLU A 23 4.02 -33.60 26.16
CA GLU A 23 2.77 -33.39 25.43
C GLU A 23 2.57 -31.92 24.98
N GLU A 24 3.04 -30.95 25.77
CA GLU A 24 2.97 -29.52 25.41
C GLU A 24 4.09 -29.12 24.47
N ARG A 25 5.25 -29.79 24.58
CA ARG A 25 6.41 -29.58 23.71
C ARG A 25 6.06 -29.90 22.25
N GLU A 26 5.38 -31.01 22.00
CA GLU A 26 4.95 -31.38 20.64
C GLU A 26 3.96 -30.37 20.05
N LYS A 27 2.99 -29.91 20.85
CA LYS A 27 2.02 -28.89 20.42
C LYS A 27 2.71 -27.56 20.06
N LYS A 28 3.69 -27.14 20.86
CA LYS A 28 4.46 -25.91 20.60
C LYS A 28 5.41 -26.05 19.42
N LEU A 29 6.10 -27.18 19.28
CA LEU A 29 6.93 -27.48 18.10
C LEU A 29 6.11 -27.50 16.81
N ALA A 30 4.92 -28.09 16.84
CA ALA A 30 4.00 -28.10 15.70
C ALA A 30 3.43 -26.71 15.38
N SER A 31 3.30 -25.83 16.38
CA SER A 31 2.82 -24.45 16.20
C SER A 31 3.93 -23.47 15.78
N CYS A 32 5.16 -23.69 16.20
CA CYS A 32 6.33 -22.89 15.81
C CYS A 32 6.53 -23.00 14.29
N SER A 33 6.90 -21.89 13.62
CA SER A 33 7.10 -21.78 12.16
C SER A 33 5.85 -21.69 11.27
N ARG A 34 4.61 -21.85 11.79
CA ARG A 34 3.38 -21.72 10.97
C ARG A 34 2.94 -20.27 10.66
N HIS A 35 3.77 -19.26 10.94
CA HIS A 35 3.40 -17.85 10.79
C HIS A 35 3.11 -17.45 9.32
N ARG A 36 3.87 -18.02 8.37
CA ARG A 36 3.69 -17.74 6.94
C ARG A 36 2.53 -18.50 6.27
N PHE A 37 1.90 -19.44 6.98
CA PHE A 37 0.83 -20.27 6.41
C PHE A 37 -0.57 -19.67 6.63
N ARG A 38 -0.76 -18.88 7.70
CA ARG A 38 -2.08 -18.30 8.04
C ARG A 38 -2.45 -17.06 7.25
N TYR A 39 -1.47 -16.41 6.63
CA TYR A 39 -1.70 -15.28 5.74
C TYR A 39 -1.04 -15.60 4.41
N ILE A 40 -1.83 -16.18 3.51
CA ILE A 40 -1.48 -16.21 2.09
C ILE A 40 -1.72 -14.78 1.62
N PRO A 41 -0.67 -14.01 1.26
CA PRO A 41 -0.88 -12.69 0.67
C PRO A 41 -1.77 -12.88 -0.56
N PRO A 42 -2.81 -12.05 -0.75
CA PRO A 42 -3.55 -12.07 -2.01
C PRO A 42 -2.53 -11.89 -3.14
N ASN A 43 -2.74 -12.63 -4.24
CA ASN A 43 -1.85 -12.50 -5.39
C ASN A 43 -1.83 -11.03 -5.82
N THR A 44 -0.65 -10.55 -6.20
CA THR A 44 -0.49 -9.21 -6.72
C THR A 44 -1.45 -9.04 -7.90
N PRO A 45 -2.30 -8.00 -7.90
CA PRO A 45 -3.27 -7.82 -8.96
C PRO A 45 -2.56 -7.68 -10.31
N GLU A 46 -3.27 -8.07 -11.37
CA GLU A 46 -2.75 -8.01 -12.72
C GLU A 46 -2.28 -6.58 -13.05
N ASN A 47 -1.09 -6.46 -13.64
CA ASN A 47 -0.45 -5.20 -14.02
C ASN A 47 0.12 -4.34 -12.86
N PHE A 48 0.12 -4.82 -11.60
CA PHE A 48 0.63 -4.03 -10.47
C PHE A 48 2.14 -3.72 -10.55
N TRP A 49 2.93 -4.62 -11.15
CA TRP A 49 4.38 -4.47 -11.33
C TRP A 49 4.80 -4.01 -12.72
N GLU A 50 3.86 -3.52 -13.53
CA GLU A 50 4.23 -2.93 -14.81
C GLU A 50 5.02 -1.64 -14.58
N VAL A 51 6.28 -1.63 -15.00
CA VAL A 51 7.19 -0.49 -14.87
C VAL A 51 6.91 0.48 -16.03
N GLY A 52 5.74 1.11 -16.01
CA GLY A 52 5.33 2.05 -17.05
C GLY A 52 3.88 2.50 -16.89
N PHE A 53 3.57 3.68 -17.42
CA PHE A 53 2.18 4.11 -17.51
C PHE A 53 1.51 3.37 -18.68
N PRO A 54 0.37 2.70 -18.45
CA PRO A 54 -0.39 2.09 -19.53
C PRO A 54 -0.83 3.14 -20.55
N SER A 55 -0.90 2.73 -21.82
CA SER A 55 -1.41 3.60 -22.87
C SER A 55 -2.88 3.96 -22.60
N THR A 56 -3.37 5.06 -23.18
CA THR A 56 -4.78 5.46 -23.05
C THR A 56 -5.74 4.36 -23.48
N GLN A 57 -5.40 3.61 -24.54
CA GLN A 57 -6.18 2.46 -25.00
C GLN A 57 -6.19 1.34 -23.95
N THR A 58 -5.03 0.99 -23.41
CA THR A 58 -4.89 -0.04 -22.37
C THR A 58 -5.62 0.37 -21.08
N CYS A 59 -5.64 1.66 -20.75
CA CYS A 59 -6.40 2.19 -19.62
C CYS A 59 -7.93 2.05 -19.80
N VAL A 60 -8.44 2.15 -21.03
CA VAL A 60 -9.86 1.93 -21.35
C VAL A 60 -10.18 0.44 -21.29
N GLU A 61 -9.37 -0.41 -21.93
CA GLU A 61 -9.54 -1.88 -21.92
C GLU A 61 -9.51 -2.46 -20.50
N ARG A 62 -8.67 -1.91 -19.61
CA ARG A 62 -8.59 -2.28 -18.19
C ARG A 62 -9.68 -1.64 -17.32
N GLY A 63 -10.48 -0.73 -17.87
CA GLY A 63 -11.56 -0.03 -17.17
C GLY A 63 -11.09 1.06 -16.20
N TYR A 64 -9.83 1.50 -16.28
CA TYR A 64 -9.31 2.65 -15.51
C TYR A 64 -9.95 3.97 -15.95
N ILE A 65 -10.29 4.07 -17.24
CA ILE A 65 -10.99 5.22 -17.81
C ILE A 65 -12.41 4.76 -18.15
N LYS A 66 -13.41 5.34 -17.46
CA LYS A 66 -14.81 5.22 -17.87
C LYS A 66 -15.07 6.27 -18.95
N GLU A 67 -15.49 5.83 -20.12
CA GLU A 67 -15.97 6.73 -21.17
C GLU A 67 -17.34 7.29 -20.79
N ASP A 68 -17.37 8.19 -19.79
CA ASP A 68 -18.58 8.94 -19.50
C ASP A 68 -18.83 9.93 -20.65
N LEU A 69 -19.93 9.73 -21.38
CA LEU A 69 -20.40 10.62 -22.45
C LEU A 69 -20.81 12.02 -21.92
N ALA A 70 -20.90 12.19 -20.61
CA ALA A 70 -21.17 13.47 -19.98
C ALA A 70 -19.89 14.32 -19.96
N PRO A 71 -19.92 15.57 -20.45
CA PRO A 71 -18.78 16.47 -20.32
C PRO A 71 -18.40 16.61 -18.85
N CYS A 72 -17.16 16.25 -18.52
CA CYS A 72 -16.60 16.50 -17.19
C CYS A 72 -16.78 18.00 -16.88
N GLN A 73 -17.53 18.33 -15.83
CA GLN A 73 -17.69 19.69 -15.36
C GLN A 73 -16.37 20.17 -14.77
N ARG A 74 -15.42 20.53 -15.64
CA ARG A 74 -14.10 20.99 -15.24
C ARG A 74 -14.30 22.26 -14.39
N PRO A 75 -13.91 22.25 -13.11
CA PRO A 75 -14.10 23.43 -12.27
C PRO A 75 -13.35 24.61 -12.91
N LYS A 76 -14.05 25.71 -13.15
CA LYS A 76 -13.43 26.94 -13.67
C LYS A 76 -12.33 27.38 -12.68
N ARG A 77 -11.12 27.60 -13.19
CA ARG A 77 -10.04 28.20 -12.42
C ARG A 77 -10.52 29.53 -11.83
N ARG A 78 -10.42 29.71 -10.51
CA ARG A 78 -10.75 30.99 -9.86
C ARG A 78 -9.84 32.07 -10.43
N GLN A 79 -10.43 33.18 -10.85
CA GLN A 79 -9.65 34.36 -11.23
C GLN A 79 -9.00 34.95 -9.97
N PRO A 80 -7.72 35.38 -10.05
CA PRO A 80 -7.10 36.12 -8.97
C PRO A 80 -7.88 37.41 -8.68
N TYR A 81 -7.95 37.80 -7.41
CA TYR A 81 -8.62 39.04 -7.01
C TYR A 81 -7.80 40.25 -7.50
N ALA A 82 -8.37 41.04 -8.40
CA ALA A 82 -7.81 42.30 -8.84
C ALA A 82 -8.08 43.38 -7.78
N MET A 83 -7.11 43.60 -6.88
CA MET A 83 -7.20 44.69 -5.90
C MET A 83 -6.92 46.02 -6.63
N MET A 84 -7.98 46.70 -7.05
CA MET A 84 -7.89 48.05 -7.62
C MET A 84 -7.81 49.03 -6.46
N PHE A 85 -6.62 49.56 -6.18
CA PHE A 85 -6.46 50.65 -5.22
C PHE A 85 -7.08 51.93 -5.80
N SER A 86 -8.11 52.44 -5.12
CA SER A 86 -8.68 53.75 -5.45
C SER A 86 -7.68 54.85 -5.08
N PRO A 87 -7.33 55.78 -5.99
CA PRO A 87 -6.49 56.92 -5.66
C PRO A 87 -7.20 57.78 -4.62
N LYS A 88 -6.57 57.98 -3.46
CA LYS A 88 -7.04 58.91 -2.41
C LYS A 88 -7.19 60.31 -3.01
N GLY A 89 -8.41 60.84 -3.00
CA GLY A 89 -8.70 62.22 -3.41
C GLY A 89 -7.83 63.20 -2.60
N LYS A 90 -7.21 64.15 -3.30
CA LYS A 90 -6.46 65.23 -2.66
C LYS A 90 -7.46 66.24 -2.11
N GLU A 91 -7.65 66.28 -0.79
CA GLU A 91 -8.40 67.38 -0.18
C GLU A 91 -7.57 68.66 -0.27
N GLN A 92 -8.05 69.60 -1.08
CA GLN A 92 -7.58 70.98 -1.09
C GLN A 92 -8.25 71.68 0.09
N LYS A 93 -7.47 71.98 1.13
CA LYS A 93 -7.93 72.80 2.25
C LYS A 93 -7.78 74.27 1.85
N THR A 94 -8.91 74.96 1.75
CA THR A 94 -9.02 76.43 1.67
C THR A 94 -8.62 77.06 2.99
#